data_AF-A0A0C1KPM6-F1
#
_entry.id   AF-A0A0C1KPM6-F1
#
_cell.length_a   1.000
_cell.length_b   1.000
_cell.length_c   1.000
_cell.angle_alpha   90.00
_cell.angle_beta   90.00
_cell.angle_gamma   90.00
#
_symmetry.space_group_name_H-M   'P 1'
#
loop_
_entity.id
_entity.type
_entity.pdbx_description
1 polymer ?
#
loop_
_entity_poly.entity_id
_entity_poly.type
_entity_poly.pdbx_seq_one_letter_code
_entity_poly.pdbx_strand_id
1 'polypeptide(L)'
;NTLPVQTGSTATGLTAGTYTVTVTDAAGCITTTTVTITEPPVLAATTVGNNVDCFGTATGSATVNVTGGTAPFTYSWNTSPVQTTATASNLTAGTYTVTVTDAAGCITTTTVTITEPPLLAASTTANNADCFGTATGSATVNVTGGTAPFTYNW
;
A
#
# COMPACT_ATOMS: atom_id res chain seq x y z
N ASN A 1 7.22 21.85 34.13
CA ASN A 1 6.20 20.78 33.97
C ASN A 1 6.80 19.55 33.26
N THR A 2 7.99 19.09 33.65
CA THR A 2 8.60 17.85 33.12
C THR A 2 8.30 16.67 34.06
N LEU A 3 8.37 15.45 33.55
CA LEU A 3 8.24 14.21 34.33
C LEU A 3 9.41 13.28 33.98
N PRO A 4 10.35 13.02 34.91
CA PRO A 4 10.49 13.64 36.23
C PRO A 4 10.79 15.15 36.16
N VAL A 5 10.61 15.85 37.28
CA VAL A 5 10.96 17.28 37.39
C VAL A 5 12.46 17.43 37.20
N GLN A 6 12.86 18.29 36.25
CA GLN A 6 14.26 18.60 35.97
C GLN A 6 14.57 20.03 36.45
N THR A 7 15.71 20.22 37.11
CA THR A 7 16.11 21.50 37.72
C THR A 7 17.43 22.04 37.16
N GLY A 8 18.00 21.39 36.15
CA GLY A 8 19.20 21.87 35.47
C GLY A 8 18.90 23.02 34.52
N SER A 9 19.94 23.73 34.09
CA SER A 9 19.84 24.74 33.03
C SER A 9 19.46 24.16 31.67
N THR A 10 19.67 22.85 31.49
CA THR A 10 19.26 22.08 30.31
C THR A 10 18.34 20.95 30.75
N ALA A 11 17.15 20.88 30.16
CA ALA A 11 16.27 19.72 30.27
C ALA A 11 16.44 18.82 29.04
N THR A 12 16.55 17.51 29.24
CA THR A 12 16.75 16.51 28.17
C THR A 12 15.63 15.48 28.17
N GLY A 13 15.48 14.75 27.06
CA GLY A 13 14.44 13.72 26.93
C GLY A 13 13.01 14.25 26.94
N LEU A 14 12.81 15.48 26.43
CA LEU A 14 11.49 16.09 26.34
C LEU A 14 10.73 15.56 25.11
N THR A 15 9.45 15.25 25.28
CA THR A 15 8.52 14.93 24.19
C THR A 15 8.00 16.23 23.55
N ALA A 16 7.25 16.13 22.46
CA ALA A 16 6.54 17.30 21.94
C ALA A 16 5.55 17.85 22.96
N GLY A 17 5.45 19.17 23.03
CA GLY A 17 4.63 19.89 24.00
C GLY A 17 5.22 21.25 24.37
N THR A 18 4.43 22.03 25.12
CA THR A 18 4.87 23.32 25.66
C THR A 18 5.34 23.13 27.10
N TYR A 19 6.58 23.52 27.35
CA TYR A 19 7.21 23.47 28.67
C TYR A 19 7.34 24.87 29.23
N THR A 20 6.98 25.03 30.50
CA THR A 20 7.23 26.25 31.27
C THR A 20 8.43 26.05 32.16
N VAL A 21 9.41 26.93 32.03
CA VAL A 21 10.61 27.02 32.85
C VAL A 21 10.42 28.13 33.87
N THR A 22 10.67 27.83 35.14
CA THR A 22 10.70 28.81 36.23
C THR A 22 12.14 28.97 36.70
N VAL A 23 12.62 30.20 36.75
CA VAL A 23 13.97 30.54 37.23
C VAL A 23 13.83 31.38 38.48
N THR A 24 14.48 30.94 39.55
CA THR A 24 14.55 31.66 40.82
C THR A 24 16.01 31.99 41.10
N ASP A 25 16.33 33.27 41.32
CA ASP A 25 17.68 33.68 41.72
C ASP A 25 17.93 33.44 43.22
N ALA A 26 19.17 33.66 43.67
CA ALA A 26 19.56 33.47 45.07
C ALA A 26 18.90 34.48 46.04
N ALA A 27 18.40 35.61 45.54
CA ALA A 27 17.67 36.61 46.32
C ALA A 27 16.16 36.32 46.39
N GLY A 28 15.70 35.28 45.67
CA GLY A 28 14.30 34.86 45.61
C GLY A 28 13.46 35.54 44.52
N CYS A 29 14.07 36.28 43.59
CA CYS A 29 13.35 36.81 42.43
C CYS A 29 12.98 35.67 41.49
N ILE A 30 11.72 35.63 41.03
CA ILE A 30 11.19 34.56 40.16
C ILE A 30 10.83 35.13 38.80
N THR A 31 11.21 34.43 37.73
CA THR A 31 10.71 34.67 36.38
C THR A 31 10.33 33.35 35.70
N THR A 32 9.45 33.42 34.70
CA THR A 32 8.99 32.25 33.94
C THR A 32 9.06 32.50 32.45
N THR A 33 9.43 31.48 31.69
CA THR A 33 9.38 31.50 30.22
C THR A 33 8.84 30.16 29.70
N THR A 34 8.41 30.13 28.45
CA THR A 34 7.88 28.92 27.80
C THR A 34 8.68 28.57 26.56
N VAL A 35 8.83 27.27 26.30
CA VAL A 35 9.38 26.72 25.07
C VAL A 35 8.45 25.64 24.54
N THR A 36 8.27 25.59 23.21
CA THR A 36 7.48 24.53 22.56
C THR A 36 8.43 23.59 21.83
N ILE A 37 8.33 22.30 22.13
CA ILE A 37 8.97 21.21 21.40
C ILE A 37 7.94 20.67 20.40
N THR A 38 8.32 20.57 19.12
CA THR A 38 7.47 20.04 18.04
C THR A 38 7.93 18.64 17.60
N GLU A 39 7.03 17.85 17.04
CA GLU A 39 7.31 16.54 16.43
C GLU A 39 6.86 16.54 14.95
N PRO A 40 7.48 15.73 14.07
CA PRO A 40 6.97 15.53 12.72
C PRO A 40 5.52 15.03 12.70
N PRO A 41 4.77 15.25 11.60
CA PRO A 41 3.43 14.67 11.47
C PRO A 41 3.50 13.14 11.53
N VAL A 42 2.45 12.50 12.04
CA VAL A 42 2.36 11.04 12.13
C VAL A 42 2.58 10.41 10.76
N LEU A 43 3.48 9.42 10.69
CA LEU A 43 3.68 8.61 9.49
C LEU A 43 2.42 7.79 9.20
N ALA A 44 1.83 7.99 8.02
CA ALA A 44 0.67 7.25 7.53
C ALA A 44 0.89 6.82 6.07
N ALA A 45 0.29 5.70 5.69
CA ALA A 45 0.42 5.13 4.35
C ALA A 45 -0.91 4.57 3.83
N THR A 46 -1.16 4.75 2.53
CA THR A 46 -2.29 4.16 1.80
C THR A 46 -1.79 3.44 0.56
N THR A 47 -2.54 2.47 0.06
CA THR A 47 -2.18 1.66 -1.10
C THR A 47 -3.25 1.71 -2.17
N VAL A 48 -2.80 1.68 -3.42
CA VAL A 48 -3.66 1.51 -4.61
C VAL A 48 -3.10 0.34 -5.41
N GLY A 49 -3.96 -0.58 -5.82
CA GLY A 49 -3.61 -1.77 -6.59
C GLY A 49 -4.17 -1.74 -8.01
N ASN A 50 -3.47 -2.39 -8.93
CA ASN A 50 -3.97 -2.79 -10.25
C ASN A 50 -4.02 -4.31 -10.31
N ASN A 51 -5.17 -4.83 -10.68
CA ASN A 51 -5.43 -6.26 -10.76
C ASN A 51 -4.65 -6.93 -11.90
N VAL A 52 -4.56 -8.25 -11.84
CA VAL A 52 -3.98 -9.07 -12.91
C VAL A 52 -4.91 -9.08 -14.12
N ASP A 53 -4.34 -9.01 -15.33
CA ASP A 53 -5.10 -8.93 -16.58
C ASP A 53 -5.67 -10.29 -17.02
N CYS A 54 -4.94 -11.38 -16.77
CA CYS A 54 -5.25 -12.74 -17.21
C CYS A 54 -5.07 -13.73 -16.06
N PHE A 55 -5.93 -14.74 -16.01
CA PHE A 55 -5.82 -15.78 -15.00
C PHE A 55 -4.41 -16.42 -15.01
N GLY A 56 -3.79 -16.50 -13.84
CA GLY A 56 -2.47 -17.08 -13.59
C GLY A 56 -1.28 -16.21 -13.98
N THR A 57 -1.47 -14.99 -14.49
CA THR A 57 -0.35 -14.10 -14.83
C THR A 57 0.06 -13.23 -13.64
N ALA A 58 1.25 -12.64 -13.75
CA ALA A 58 1.80 -11.74 -12.75
C ALA A 58 1.88 -10.32 -13.33
N THR A 59 0.75 -9.75 -13.77
CA THR A 59 0.71 -8.39 -14.33
C THR A 59 0.18 -7.34 -13.34
N GLY A 60 -0.23 -7.78 -12.14
CA GLY A 60 -0.70 -6.87 -11.10
C GLY A 60 0.42 -5.96 -10.58
N SER A 61 0.00 -4.85 -9.98
CA SER A 61 0.92 -3.91 -9.32
C SER A 61 0.26 -3.24 -8.13
N ALA A 62 1.06 -2.71 -7.22
CA ALA A 62 0.59 -1.94 -6.08
C ALA A 62 1.53 -0.77 -5.80
N THR A 63 0.97 0.41 -5.52
CA THR A 63 1.73 1.61 -5.17
C THR A 63 1.29 2.12 -3.81
N VAL A 64 2.26 2.45 -2.96
CA VAL A 64 2.02 3.09 -1.67
C VAL A 64 2.15 4.61 -1.78
N ASN A 65 1.24 5.33 -1.14
CA ASN A 65 1.29 6.78 -0.96
C ASN A 65 1.50 7.06 0.53
N VAL A 66 2.56 7.81 0.85
CA VAL A 66 2.96 8.13 2.22
C VAL A 66 2.62 9.58 2.54
N THR A 67 2.14 9.83 3.75
CA THR A 67 1.88 11.17 4.30
C THR A 67 2.46 11.28 5.70
N GLY A 68 2.97 12.46 6.07
CA GLY A 68 3.66 12.68 7.33
C GLY A 68 5.02 11.97 7.40
N GLY A 69 5.51 11.75 8.61
CA GLY A 69 6.84 11.18 8.89
C GLY A 69 8.00 12.07 8.45
N THR A 70 9.20 11.49 8.48
CA THR A 70 10.46 12.15 8.12
C THR A 70 11.11 11.46 6.93
N ALA A 71 11.23 12.16 5.79
CA ALA A 71 11.91 11.63 4.61
C ALA A 71 13.44 11.48 4.84
N PRO A 72 14.13 10.57 4.10
CA PRO A 72 13.60 9.63 3.11
C PRO A 72 12.84 8.44 3.73
N PHE A 73 12.01 7.78 2.90
CA PHE A 73 11.27 6.58 3.27
C PHE A 73 11.89 5.33 2.64
N THR A 74 11.82 4.21 3.37
CA THR A 74 12.16 2.88 2.88
C THR A 74 10.93 1.99 2.84
N TYR A 75 10.90 1.05 1.90
CA TYR A 75 9.76 0.16 1.67
C TYR A 75 10.21 -1.29 1.76
N SER A 76 9.31 -2.15 2.23
CA SER A 76 9.50 -3.60 2.22
C SER A 76 8.17 -4.27 1.95
N TRP A 77 8.02 -4.83 0.77
CA TRP A 77 6.85 -5.61 0.38
C TRP A 77 7.06 -7.08 0.76
N ASN A 78 6.00 -7.77 1.19
CA ASN A 78 6.00 -9.21 1.48
C ASN A 78 6.09 -10.11 0.22
N THR A 79 6.81 -9.67 -0.81
CA THR A 79 7.03 -10.39 -2.07
C THR A 79 8.26 -11.28 -1.99
N SER A 80 8.41 -12.20 -2.94
CA SER A 80 9.62 -13.01 -3.11
C SER A 80 10.14 -12.88 -4.55
N PRO A 81 11.27 -12.20 -4.79
CA PRO A 81 12.10 -11.49 -3.82
C PRO A 81 11.39 -10.26 -3.21
N VAL A 82 11.87 -9.80 -2.06
CA VAL A 82 11.36 -8.59 -1.40
C VAL A 82 11.59 -7.38 -2.32
N GLN A 83 10.52 -6.65 -2.61
CA GLN A 83 10.60 -5.38 -3.35
C GLN A 83 10.70 -4.22 -2.36
N THR A 84 11.54 -3.24 -2.68
CA THR A 84 11.91 -2.12 -1.77
C THR A 84 11.60 -0.73 -2.32
N THR A 85 10.82 -0.66 -3.39
CA THR A 85 10.32 0.56 -4.02
C THR A 85 8.91 0.90 -3.55
N ALA A 86 8.49 2.15 -3.75
CA ALA A 86 7.12 2.58 -3.44
C ALA A 86 6.06 1.81 -4.26
N THR A 87 6.42 1.39 -5.47
CA THR A 87 5.59 0.52 -6.31
C THR A 87 6.18 -0.88 -6.32
N ALA A 88 5.36 -1.87 -5.98
CA ALA A 88 5.62 -3.28 -6.28
C ALA A 88 4.94 -3.67 -7.60
N SER A 89 5.67 -4.39 -8.45
CA SER A 89 5.22 -4.82 -9.77
C SER A 89 5.34 -6.34 -9.94
N ASN A 90 4.80 -6.84 -11.04
CA ASN A 90 4.77 -8.27 -11.37
C ASN A 90 4.11 -9.11 -10.27
N LEU A 91 2.98 -8.63 -9.76
CA LEU A 91 2.22 -9.29 -8.69
C LEU A 91 1.19 -10.25 -9.29
N THR A 92 1.05 -11.42 -8.69
CA THR A 92 -0.06 -12.35 -8.95
C THR A 92 -1.27 -11.94 -8.11
N ALA A 93 -2.41 -12.62 -8.28
CA ALA A 93 -3.51 -12.45 -7.33
C ALA A 93 -3.07 -12.83 -5.91
N GLY A 94 -3.48 -12.04 -4.93
CA GLY A 94 -3.06 -12.20 -3.55
C GLY A 94 -3.19 -10.92 -2.72
N THR A 95 -2.93 -11.04 -1.43
CA THR A 95 -2.84 -9.89 -0.52
C THR A 95 -1.38 -9.54 -0.27
N TYR A 96 -1.04 -8.28 -0.53
CA TYR A 96 0.30 -7.75 -0.31
C TYR A 96 0.29 -6.72 0.80
N THR A 97 1.31 -6.81 1.65
CA THR A 97 1.57 -5.89 2.76
C THR A 97 2.87 -5.16 2.47
N VAL A 98 2.85 -3.85 2.62
CA VAL A 98 4.05 -3.01 2.60
C VAL A 98 4.31 -2.45 3.98
N THR A 99 5.56 -2.59 4.42
CA THR A 99 6.11 -1.87 5.58
C THR A 99 6.84 -0.64 5.09
N VAL A 100 6.47 0.53 5.62
CA VAL A 100 7.11 1.81 5.34
C VAL A 100 7.83 2.26 6.61
N THR A 101 9.13 2.55 6.47
CA THR A 101 9.94 3.09 7.56
C THR A 101 10.50 4.44 7.16
N ASP A 102 10.33 5.45 8.00
CA ASP A 102 10.86 6.79 7.78
C ASP A 102 12.30 6.93 8.31
N ALA A 103 12.94 8.08 8.06
CA ALA A 103 14.32 8.34 8.47
C ALA A 103 14.51 8.49 9.99
N ALA A 104 13.43 8.76 10.73
CA ALA A 104 13.42 8.83 12.19
C ALA A 104 13.21 7.45 12.84
N GLY A 105 12.95 6.41 12.03
CA GLY A 105 12.71 5.04 12.48
C GLY A 105 11.26 4.74 12.83
N CYS A 106 10.32 5.64 12.53
CA CYS A 106 8.89 5.37 12.65
C CYS A 106 8.46 4.37 11.56
N ILE A 107 7.60 3.42 11.93
CA ILE A 107 7.16 2.32 11.06
C ILE A 107 5.63 2.36 10.94
N THR A 108 5.13 2.22 9.72
CA THR A 108 3.71 1.94 9.45
C THR A 108 3.58 0.79 8.45
N THR A 109 2.46 0.08 8.49
CA THR A 109 2.13 -0.96 7.51
C THR A 109 0.78 -0.69 6.86
N THR A 110 0.61 -1.15 5.63
CA THR A 110 -0.68 -1.11 4.94
C THR A 110 -0.77 -2.27 3.94
N THR A 111 -1.99 -2.63 3.56
CA THR A 111 -2.28 -3.83 2.77
C THR A 111 -3.08 -3.51 1.52
N VAL A 112 -2.92 -4.32 0.48
CA VAL A 112 -3.68 -4.22 -0.77
C VAL A 112 -3.99 -5.62 -1.28
N THR A 113 -5.19 -5.81 -1.82
CA THR A 113 -5.57 -7.07 -2.48
C THR A 113 -5.53 -6.88 -3.98
N ILE A 114 -4.80 -7.77 -4.65
CA ILE A 114 -4.75 -7.90 -6.11
C ILE A 114 -5.62 -9.10 -6.47
N THR A 115 -6.57 -8.91 -7.37
CA THR A 115 -7.43 -9.99 -7.88
C THR A 115 -7.07 -10.34 -9.32
N GLU A 116 -7.60 -11.45 -9.82
CA GLU A 116 -7.47 -11.89 -11.22
C GLU A 116 -8.85 -12.29 -11.78
N PRO A 117 -9.04 -12.26 -13.11
CA PRO A 117 -10.27 -12.76 -13.72
C PRO A 117 -10.38 -14.28 -13.57
N PRO A 118 -11.59 -14.87 -13.69
CA PRO A 118 -11.75 -16.32 -13.72
C PRO A 118 -11.02 -16.96 -14.91
N LEU A 119 -10.63 -18.23 -14.79
CA LEU A 119 -10.04 -18.98 -15.89
C LEU A 119 -10.95 -18.97 -17.13
N LEU A 120 -10.39 -18.58 -18.27
CA LEU A 120 -11.09 -18.62 -19.56
C LEU A 120 -11.24 -20.07 -20.02
N ALA A 121 -12.49 -20.47 -20.29
CA ALA A 121 -12.83 -21.77 -20.85
C ALA A 121 -13.86 -21.60 -21.98
N ALA A 122 -13.81 -22.50 -22.96
CA ALA A 122 -14.73 -22.53 -24.08
C ALA A 122 -15.20 -23.96 -24.36
N SER A 123 -16.45 -24.10 -24.80
CA SER A 123 -17.02 -25.35 -25.29
C SER A 123 -17.73 -25.10 -26.61
N THR A 124 -17.81 -26.12 -27.47
CA THR A 124 -18.46 -26.01 -28.77
C THR A 124 -19.61 -26.99 -28.92
N THR A 125 -20.62 -26.56 -29.64
CA THR A 125 -21.73 -27.40 -30.09
C THR A 125 -21.88 -27.24 -31.60
N ALA A 126 -22.28 -28.29 -32.30
CA ALA A 126 -22.46 -28.25 -33.75
C ALA A 126 -23.73 -28.99 -34.18
N ASN A 127 -24.31 -28.53 -35.28
CA ASN A 127 -25.33 -29.24 -36.04
C ASN A 127 -24.71 -29.62 -37.39
N ASN A 128 -24.81 -30.89 -37.75
CA ASN A 128 -24.28 -31.38 -39.02
C ASN A 128 -25.10 -30.85 -40.20
N ALA A 129 -24.48 -30.78 -41.38
CA ALA A 129 -25.22 -30.52 -42.61
C ALA A 129 -26.19 -31.69 -42.90
N ASP A 130 -27.38 -31.38 -43.38
CA ASP A 130 -28.46 -32.35 -43.51
C ASP A 130 -28.21 -33.38 -44.62
N CYS A 131 -27.44 -32.99 -45.64
CA CYS A 131 -27.13 -33.82 -46.81
C CYS A 131 -25.79 -33.42 -47.45
N PHE A 132 -25.23 -34.32 -48.27
CA PHE A 132 -24.03 -34.06 -49.07
C PHE A 132 -24.19 -32.80 -49.95
N GLY A 133 -23.21 -31.89 -49.86
CA GLY A 133 -23.19 -30.65 -50.65
C GLY A 133 -24.08 -29.51 -50.14
N THR A 134 -24.77 -29.70 -49.00
CA THR A 134 -25.60 -28.64 -48.40
C THR A 134 -24.83 -27.82 -47.37
N ALA A 135 -25.10 -26.52 -47.30
CA ALA A 135 -24.48 -25.59 -46.35
C ALA A 135 -25.39 -25.30 -45.15
N THR A 136 -26.04 -26.34 -44.59
CA THR A 136 -26.98 -26.19 -43.47
C THR A 136 -26.37 -26.46 -42.09
N GLY A 137 -25.12 -26.95 -42.05
CA GLY A 137 -24.41 -27.16 -40.80
C GLY A 137 -24.14 -25.86 -40.05
N SER A 138 -24.01 -25.93 -38.73
CA SER A 138 -23.66 -24.79 -37.87
C SER A 138 -22.77 -25.22 -36.71
N ALA A 139 -21.98 -24.28 -36.19
CA ALA A 139 -21.23 -24.46 -34.96
C ALA A 139 -21.42 -23.23 -34.06
N THR A 140 -21.37 -23.43 -32.75
CA THR A 140 -21.53 -22.39 -31.74
C THR A 140 -20.47 -22.59 -30.67
N VAL A 141 -19.83 -21.51 -30.23
CA VAL A 141 -18.89 -21.50 -29.10
C VAL A 141 -19.60 -20.87 -27.90
N ASN A 142 -19.55 -21.54 -26.76
CA ASN A 142 -19.96 -21.02 -25.46
C ASN A 142 -18.71 -20.76 -24.62
N VAL A 143 -18.50 -19.50 -24.22
CA VAL A 143 -17.36 -19.07 -23.41
C VAL A 143 -17.78 -18.84 -21.96
N THR A 144 -16.94 -19.24 -21.02
CA THR A 144 -17.09 -18.97 -19.58
C THR A 144 -15.78 -18.45 -19.00
N GLY A 145 -15.84 -17.56 -18.01
CA GLY A 145 -14.66 -16.93 -17.40
C GLY A 145 -13.95 -15.94 -18.33
N GLY A 146 -12.69 -15.61 -18.02
CA GLY A 146 -11.90 -14.58 -18.73
C GLY A 146 -12.41 -13.15 -18.50
N THR A 147 -11.88 -12.23 -19.30
CA THR A 147 -12.24 -10.80 -19.29
C THR A 147 -12.82 -10.39 -20.64
N ALA A 148 -14.01 -9.79 -20.64
CA ALA A 148 -14.67 -9.30 -21.84
C ALA A 148 -14.07 -7.97 -22.34
N PRO A 149 -14.20 -7.62 -23.64
CA PRO A 149 -14.90 -8.34 -24.71
C PRO A 149 -14.09 -9.50 -25.33
N PHE A 150 -14.79 -10.48 -25.91
CA PHE A 150 -14.17 -11.60 -26.63
C PHE A 150 -14.20 -11.40 -28.15
N THR A 151 -13.15 -11.87 -28.82
CA THR A 151 -13.06 -11.89 -30.29
C THR A 151 -13.05 -13.33 -30.78
N TYR A 152 -13.82 -13.61 -31.83
CA TYR A 152 -13.97 -14.95 -32.41
C TYR A 152 -13.49 -14.97 -33.85
N ASN A 153 -12.84 -16.07 -34.26
CA ASN A 153 -12.43 -16.33 -35.63
C ASN A 153 -12.82 -17.78 -35.98
N TRP A 154 -13.60 -17.96 -37.04
CA TRP A 154 -14.14 -19.25 -37.51
C TRP A 154 -13.51 -19.67 -38.83
#